data_AF-A0A6G0PC20-F1
#
_entry.id   AF-A0A6G0PC20-F1
#
_cell.length_a   1.000
_cell.length_b   1.000
_cell.length_c   1.000
_cell.angle_alpha   90.00
_cell.angle_beta   90.00
_cell.angle_gamma   90.00
#
_symmetry.space_group_name_H-M   'P 1'
#
loop_
_entity.id
_entity.type
_entity.pdbx_description
1 polymer ?
#
loop_
_entity_poly.entity_id
_entity_poly.type
_entity_poly.pdbx_seq_one_letter_code
_entity_poly.pdbx_strand_id
1 'polypeptide(L)'
;MFSATWPQSIQKLAHEFLNDPVKVTIGSDELAASHNVTQIVEVVEDRARDARAHGLLQKYHSSRKNRVLLFVLYKKEADRVERMLHQRGWNCIAIHGDRTQQQRSEAIEQFKSGEVPLLIATDVAARGLDIPDVEYVLNYSFPLTIEDYVHRIGRTGRGGKKGIAHTFFTANDKPRAGELVNLLRESNQEVPNDLTKFGTHVKKKEHKLYGAFAKNIDVNKKATKITFDSDDE
;
A
#
# COMPACT_ATOMS: atom_id res chain seq x y z
N MET A 1 -15.51 -1.66 14.26
CA MET A 1 -14.21 -1.28 13.64
C MET A 1 -14.17 -1.87 12.24
N PHE A 2 -13.62 -1.15 11.24
CA PHE A 2 -13.46 -1.67 9.88
C PHE A 2 -11.99 -1.47 9.44
N SER A 3 -11.41 -2.46 8.78
CA SER A 3 -10.06 -2.39 8.24
C SER A 3 -9.90 -3.32 7.04
N ALA A 4 -9.11 -2.91 6.05
CA ALA A 4 -8.72 -3.75 4.93
C ALA A 4 -7.54 -4.69 5.28
N THR A 5 -6.87 -4.46 6.42
CA THR A 5 -5.72 -5.23 6.88
C THR A 5 -5.87 -5.55 8.37
N TRP A 6 -5.49 -6.75 8.82
CA TRP A 6 -5.74 -7.21 10.20
C TRP A 6 -4.48 -7.70 10.95
N PRO A 7 -3.40 -6.90 11.03
CA PRO A 7 -2.17 -7.32 11.71
C PRO A 7 -2.36 -7.41 13.24
N GLN A 8 -1.52 -8.20 13.91
CA GLN A 8 -1.56 -8.41 15.37
C GLN A 8 -1.62 -7.11 16.19
N SER A 9 -0.97 -6.03 15.72
CA SER A 9 -1.01 -4.74 16.42
C SER A 9 -2.41 -4.12 16.46
N ILE A 10 -3.19 -4.26 15.37
CA ILE A 10 -4.57 -3.77 15.32
C ILE A 10 -5.50 -4.69 16.11
N GLN A 11 -5.23 -6.00 16.11
CA GLN A 11 -5.97 -6.96 16.93
C GLN A 11 -5.88 -6.63 18.43
N LYS A 12 -4.66 -6.38 18.93
CA LYS A 12 -4.44 -5.97 20.33
C LYS A 12 -5.19 -4.69 20.66
N LEU A 13 -5.11 -3.69 19.79
CA LEU A 13 -5.85 -2.44 19.95
C LEU A 13 -7.37 -2.68 19.96
N ALA A 14 -7.89 -3.48 19.05
CA ALA A 14 -9.32 -3.80 18.99
C ALA A 14 -9.83 -4.44 20.29
N HIS A 15 -9.04 -5.32 20.92
CA HIS A 15 -9.38 -5.91 22.21
C HIS A 15 -9.43 -4.91 23.37
N GLU A 16 -8.70 -3.79 23.30
CA GLU A 16 -8.75 -2.73 24.32
C GLU A 16 -10.02 -1.87 24.20
N PHE A 17 -10.58 -1.73 22.98
CA PHE A 17 -11.70 -0.82 22.70
C PHE A 17 -13.04 -1.51 22.44
N LEU A 18 -13.08 -2.85 22.33
CA LEU A 18 -14.29 -3.61 22.02
C LEU A 18 -14.59 -4.63 23.11
N ASN A 19 -15.86 -4.73 23.50
CA ASN A 19 -16.35 -5.78 24.40
C ASN A 19 -17.10 -6.83 23.59
N ASP A 20 -16.67 -8.10 23.69
CA ASP A 20 -17.21 -9.26 22.97
C ASP A 20 -17.57 -9.02 21.47
N PRO A 21 -16.60 -8.59 20.63
CA PRO A 21 -16.89 -8.27 19.24
C PRO A 21 -17.05 -9.50 18.35
N VAL A 22 -18.02 -9.45 17.42
CA VAL A 22 -18.11 -10.41 16.31
C VAL A 22 -17.16 -9.99 15.19
N LYS A 23 -16.25 -10.87 14.79
CA LYS A 23 -15.34 -10.67 13.65
C LYS A 23 -15.95 -11.27 12.38
N VAL A 24 -16.02 -10.48 11.32
CA VAL A 24 -16.41 -10.92 9.97
C VAL A 24 -15.25 -10.63 9.03
N THR A 25 -14.68 -11.67 8.41
CA THR A 25 -13.61 -11.56 7.39
C THR A 25 -14.19 -11.90 6.03
N ILE A 26 -13.86 -11.10 5.00
CA ILE A 26 -14.14 -11.40 3.60
C ILE A 26 -12.79 -11.68 2.93
N GLY A 27 -12.54 -12.93 2.50
CA GLY A 27 -11.25 -13.36 1.95
C GLY A 27 -10.41 -14.13 2.97
N SER A 28 -9.08 -13.97 2.93
CA SER A 28 -8.15 -14.55 3.91
C SER A 28 -7.85 -13.57 5.06
N ASP A 29 -7.37 -14.10 6.19
CA ASP A 29 -6.87 -13.30 7.32
C ASP A 29 -5.46 -12.72 7.05
N GLU A 30 -4.78 -13.20 6.00
CA GLU A 30 -3.49 -12.69 5.55
C GLU A 30 -3.68 -11.43 4.69
N LEU A 31 -2.58 -10.69 4.47
CA LEU A 31 -2.62 -9.42 3.76
C LEU A 31 -2.87 -9.64 2.25
N ALA A 32 -4.11 -9.91 1.86
CA ALA A 32 -4.44 -10.18 0.47
C ALA A 32 -4.68 -8.88 -0.32
N ALA A 33 -3.92 -8.70 -1.40
CA ALA A 33 -4.27 -7.73 -2.44
C ALA A 33 -5.53 -8.20 -3.22
N SER A 34 -6.34 -7.26 -3.70
CA SER A 34 -7.49 -7.59 -4.54
C SER A 34 -7.06 -8.35 -5.79
N HIS A 35 -7.63 -9.54 -6.03
CA HIS A 35 -7.36 -10.37 -7.21
C HIS A 35 -7.75 -9.69 -8.54
N ASN A 36 -8.54 -8.62 -8.50
CA ASN A 36 -8.93 -7.85 -9.68
C ASN A 36 -7.88 -6.83 -10.14
N VAL A 37 -6.80 -6.67 -9.37
CA VAL A 37 -5.71 -5.74 -9.68
C VAL A 37 -4.53 -6.51 -10.25
N THR A 38 -4.19 -6.24 -11.51
CA THR A 38 -2.94 -6.71 -12.12
C THR A 38 -1.79 -5.89 -11.55
N GLN A 39 -0.85 -6.54 -10.89
CA GLN A 39 0.28 -5.89 -10.23
C GLN A 39 1.54 -6.09 -11.06
N ILE A 40 2.10 -4.99 -11.54
CA ILE A 40 3.35 -4.97 -12.31
C ILE A 40 4.39 -4.27 -11.46
N VAL A 41 5.50 -4.97 -11.16
CA VAL A 41 6.63 -4.38 -10.45
C VAL A 41 7.81 -4.25 -11.41
N GLU A 42 8.42 -3.08 -11.45
CA GLU A 42 9.59 -2.80 -12.27
C GLU A 42 10.71 -2.28 -11.37
N VAL A 43 11.84 -3.00 -11.35
CA VAL A 43 13.03 -2.53 -10.66
C VAL A 43 13.68 -1.46 -11.51
N VAL A 44 13.76 -0.24 -10.99
CA VAL A 44 14.27 0.93 -11.72
C VAL A 44 15.33 1.66 -10.90
N GLU A 45 16.30 2.24 -11.58
CA GLU A 45 17.21 3.19 -10.95
C GLU A 45 16.48 4.51 -10.66
N ASP A 46 16.83 5.15 -9.54
CA ASP A 46 16.19 6.39 -9.09
C ASP A 46 16.19 7.49 -10.17
N ARG A 47 17.29 7.62 -10.92
CA ARG A 47 17.44 8.59 -12.03
C ARG A 47 16.57 8.30 -13.25
N ALA A 48 16.13 7.05 -13.43
CA ALA A 48 15.34 6.62 -14.57
C ALA A 48 13.83 6.78 -14.33
N ARG A 49 13.40 6.99 -13.07
CA ARG A 49 11.99 7.05 -12.68
C ARG A 49 11.19 8.09 -13.45
N ASP A 50 11.71 9.31 -13.65
CA ASP A 50 11.01 10.37 -14.40
C ASP A 50 10.73 9.96 -15.85
N ALA A 51 11.74 9.41 -16.54
CA ALA A 51 11.61 8.96 -17.92
C ALA A 51 10.65 7.77 -18.03
N ARG A 52 10.72 6.81 -17.11
CA ARG A 52 9.81 5.67 -17.07
C ARG A 52 8.38 6.08 -16.72
N ALA A 53 8.17 6.96 -15.75
CA ALA A 53 6.84 7.48 -15.41
C ALA A 53 6.17 8.10 -16.63
N HIS A 54 6.90 8.93 -17.38
CA HIS A 54 6.40 9.53 -18.61
C HIS A 54 6.03 8.47 -19.66
N GLY A 55 6.88 7.47 -19.90
CA GLY A 55 6.58 6.40 -20.85
C GLY A 55 5.37 5.56 -20.44
N LEU A 56 5.17 5.32 -19.14
CA LEU A 56 3.98 4.64 -18.63
C LEU A 56 2.72 5.49 -18.77
N LEU A 57 2.81 6.80 -18.57
CA LEU A 57 1.68 7.70 -18.83
C LEU A 57 1.35 7.75 -20.32
N GLN A 58 2.33 7.72 -21.22
CA GLN A 58 2.08 7.58 -22.65
C GLN A 58 1.37 6.26 -22.99
N LYS A 59 1.69 5.17 -22.29
CA LYS A 59 1.06 3.86 -22.48
C LYS A 59 -0.36 3.78 -21.90
N TYR A 60 -0.54 4.16 -20.65
CA TYR A 60 -1.77 3.95 -19.88
C TYR A 60 -2.72 5.15 -19.89
N HIS A 61 -2.21 6.34 -20.17
CA HIS A 61 -2.96 7.60 -20.14
C HIS A 61 -2.94 8.34 -21.48
N SER A 62 -2.70 7.62 -22.59
CA SER A 62 -2.71 8.18 -23.95
C SER A 62 -4.00 8.92 -24.31
N SER A 63 -5.14 8.43 -23.82
CA SER A 63 -6.46 9.03 -24.06
C SER A 63 -6.63 10.39 -23.38
N ARG A 64 -5.83 10.67 -22.34
CA ARG A 64 -5.96 11.84 -21.45
C ARG A 64 -7.35 12.02 -20.83
N LYS A 65 -8.15 10.95 -20.77
CA LYS A 65 -9.51 10.95 -20.21
C LYS A 65 -9.70 9.93 -19.09
N ASN A 66 -8.96 8.83 -19.15
CA ASN A 66 -8.96 7.83 -18.08
C ASN A 66 -8.27 8.37 -16.83
N ARG A 67 -8.78 8.03 -15.66
CA ARG A 67 -8.24 8.47 -14.38
C ARG A 67 -7.01 7.65 -13.99
N VAL A 68 -5.95 8.36 -13.63
CA VAL A 68 -4.70 7.76 -13.16
C VAL A 68 -4.31 8.39 -11.81
N LEU A 69 -3.96 7.54 -10.86
CA LEU A 69 -3.45 7.96 -9.56
C LEU A 69 -1.97 7.61 -9.43
N LEU A 70 -1.13 8.62 -9.26
CA LEU A 70 0.30 8.49 -9.09
C LEU A 70 0.67 8.73 -7.62
N PHE A 71 1.19 7.72 -6.95
CA PHE A 71 1.64 7.83 -5.58
C PHE A 71 3.13 8.16 -5.48
N VAL A 72 3.43 9.15 -4.65
CA VAL A 72 4.78 9.57 -4.25
C VAL A 72 4.92 9.49 -2.74
N LEU A 73 6.14 9.43 -2.23
CA LEU A 73 6.38 9.26 -0.81
C LEU A 73 6.40 10.59 -0.06
N TYR A 74 7.02 11.62 -0.66
CA TYR A 74 7.26 12.90 0.01
C TYR A 74 6.51 14.06 -0.63
N LYS A 75 6.10 15.03 0.19
CA LYS A 75 5.44 16.26 -0.27
C LYS A 75 6.26 17.06 -1.30
N LYS A 76 7.58 17.20 -1.06
CA LYS A 76 8.49 17.85 -2.03
C LYS A 76 8.63 17.06 -3.33
N GLU A 77 8.50 15.74 -3.26
CA GLU A 77 8.49 14.87 -4.45
C GLU A 77 7.21 15.07 -5.26
N ALA A 78 6.05 15.24 -4.61
CA ALA A 78 4.78 15.54 -5.26
C ALA A 78 4.88 16.80 -6.13
N ASP A 79 5.32 17.93 -5.55
CA ASP A 79 5.46 19.19 -6.29
C ASP A 79 6.50 19.10 -7.41
N ARG A 80 7.59 18.34 -7.21
CA ARG A 80 8.62 18.14 -8.23
C ARG A 80 8.08 17.32 -9.41
N VAL A 81 7.37 16.23 -9.12
CA VAL A 81 6.77 15.35 -10.13
C VAL A 81 5.66 16.08 -10.89
N GLU A 82 4.82 16.86 -10.21
CA GLU A 82 3.80 17.71 -10.83
C GLU A 82 4.42 18.67 -11.86
N ARG A 83 5.43 19.45 -11.45
CA ARG A 83 6.14 20.36 -12.37
C ARG A 83 6.76 19.63 -13.56
N MET A 84 7.40 18.49 -13.31
CA MET A 84 8.03 17.69 -14.37
C MET A 84 6.99 17.18 -15.38
N LEU A 85 5.82 16.75 -14.91
CA LEU A 85 4.74 16.26 -15.76
C LEU A 85 4.05 17.38 -16.54
N HIS A 86 3.83 18.55 -15.92
CA HIS A 86 3.37 19.76 -16.60
C HIS A 86 4.31 20.17 -17.74
N GLN A 87 5.63 20.19 -17.48
CA GLN A 87 6.64 20.48 -18.52
C GLN A 87 6.60 19.48 -19.70
N ARG A 88 6.16 18.26 -19.44
CA ARG A 88 5.95 17.22 -20.46
C ARG A 88 4.54 17.22 -21.05
N GLY A 89 3.73 18.25 -20.76
CA GLY A 89 2.42 18.48 -21.34
C GLY A 89 1.30 17.62 -20.77
N TRP A 90 1.46 17.07 -19.56
CA TRP A 90 0.40 16.36 -18.85
C TRP A 90 -0.43 17.32 -17.99
N ASN A 91 -1.75 17.14 -18.02
CA ASN A 91 -2.64 17.85 -17.10
C ASN A 91 -2.77 17.04 -15.81
N CYS A 92 -2.10 17.49 -14.74
CA CYS A 92 -2.11 16.82 -13.44
C CYS A 92 -2.19 17.79 -12.28
N ILE A 93 -2.59 17.30 -11.12
CA ILE A 93 -2.63 18.06 -9.87
C ILE A 93 -2.06 17.24 -8.71
N ALA A 94 -1.33 17.87 -7.80
CA ALA A 94 -0.75 17.24 -6.62
C ALA A 94 -1.50 17.54 -5.32
N ILE A 95 -1.67 16.52 -4.49
CA ILE A 95 -2.25 16.61 -3.14
C ILE A 95 -1.26 16.04 -2.12
N HIS A 96 -0.83 16.87 -1.18
CA HIS A 96 0.07 16.53 -0.07
C HIS A 96 -0.25 17.40 1.16
N GLY A 97 0.42 17.13 2.28
CA GLY A 97 0.11 17.77 3.58
C GLY A 97 0.40 19.26 3.72
N ASP A 98 1.05 19.89 2.72
CA ASP A 98 1.25 21.36 2.73
C ASP A 98 0.13 22.10 1.97
N ARG A 99 -0.78 21.37 1.32
CA ARG A 99 -1.98 21.94 0.70
C ARG A 99 -3.04 22.16 1.76
N THR A 100 -3.76 23.28 1.68
CA THR A 100 -4.88 23.55 2.58
C THR A 100 -6.01 22.54 2.36
N GLN A 101 -6.87 22.33 3.35
CA GLN A 101 -7.99 21.40 3.19
C GLN A 101 -8.89 21.78 2.00
N GLN A 102 -9.10 23.07 1.77
CA GLN A 102 -9.85 23.59 0.62
C GLN A 102 -9.17 23.19 -0.72
N GLN A 103 -7.87 23.44 -0.86
CA GLN A 103 -7.12 23.06 -2.07
C GLN A 103 -7.16 21.54 -2.31
N ARG A 104 -7.12 20.74 -1.25
CA ARG A 104 -7.23 19.27 -1.35
C ARG A 104 -8.61 18.85 -1.86
N SER A 105 -9.68 19.48 -1.37
CA SER A 105 -11.04 19.21 -1.83
C SER A 105 -11.24 19.62 -3.30
N GLU A 106 -10.81 20.83 -3.66
CA GLU A 106 -10.90 21.34 -5.04
C GLU A 106 -10.15 20.43 -6.03
N ALA A 107 -8.93 20.00 -5.69
CA ALA A 107 -8.16 19.09 -6.52
C ALA A 107 -8.84 17.73 -6.72
N ILE A 108 -9.54 17.23 -5.68
CA ILE A 108 -10.32 15.99 -5.80
C ILE A 108 -11.56 16.18 -6.65
N GLU A 109 -12.24 17.31 -6.53
CA GLU A 109 -13.41 17.62 -7.35
C GLU A 109 -13.03 17.68 -8.83
N GLN A 110 -11.92 18.34 -9.16
CA GLN A 110 -11.37 18.36 -10.53
C GLN A 110 -10.98 16.96 -11.03
N PHE A 111 -10.44 16.12 -10.15
CA PHE A 111 -10.13 14.73 -10.50
C PHE A 111 -11.39 13.87 -10.69
N LYS A 112 -12.41 14.08 -9.85
CA LYS A 112 -13.70 13.39 -9.92
C LYS A 112 -14.47 13.77 -11.18
N SER A 113 -14.51 15.06 -11.52
CA SER A 113 -15.16 15.58 -12.72
C SER A 113 -14.45 15.12 -14.00
N GLY A 114 -13.16 14.77 -13.91
CA GLY A 114 -12.32 14.39 -15.04
C GLY A 114 -11.67 15.60 -15.74
N GLU A 115 -11.82 16.80 -15.19
CA GLU A 115 -11.13 18.00 -15.66
C GLU A 115 -9.61 17.82 -15.58
N VAL A 116 -9.12 17.25 -14.48
CA VAL A 116 -7.72 16.89 -14.28
C VAL A 116 -7.63 15.39 -14.01
N PRO A 117 -7.44 14.53 -15.03
CA PRO A 117 -7.56 13.08 -14.88
C PRO A 117 -6.29 12.39 -14.35
N LEU A 118 -5.24 13.13 -14.01
CA LEU A 118 -4.01 12.61 -13.39
C LEU A 118 -3.79 13.25 -12.03
N LEU A 119 -3.94 12.46 -10.97
CA LEU A 119 -3.77 12.90 -9.59
C LEU A 119 -2.44 12.38 -9.03
N ILE A 120 -1.65 13.26 -8.42
CA ILE A 120 -0.42 12.90 -7.70
C ILE A 120 -0.70 13.02 -6.21
N ALA A 121 -0.42 11.99 -5.42
CA ALA A 121 -0.75 11.98 -4.00
C ALA A 121 0.32 11.36 -3.11
N THR A 122 0.43 11.88 -1.88
CA THR A 122 1.08 11.17 -0.77
C THR A 122 0.05 10.35 0.03
N ASP A 123 0.49 9.31 0.73
CA ASP A 123 -0.40 8.45 1.53
C ASP A 123 -1.20 9.22 2.57
N VAL A 124 -0.54 10.15 3.27
CA VAL A 124 -1.18 10.98 4.31
C VAL A 124 -2.27 11.85 3.70
N ALA A 125 -2.02 12.41 2.52
CA ALA A 125 -2.99 13.29 1.89
C ALA A 125 -4.15 12.54 1.24
N ALA A 126 -3.97 11.27 0.88
CA ALA A 126 -5.04 10.42 0.35
C ALA A 126 -5.95 9.83 1.44
N ARG A 127 -5.51 9.79 2.71
CA ARG A 127 -6.32 9.28 3.83
C ARG A 127 -7.45 10.26 4.19
N GLY A 128 -8.65 9.72 4.39
CA GLY A 128 -9.84 10.50 4.74
C GLY A 128 -10.50 11.22 3.55
N LEU A 129 -9.93 11.09 2.35
CA LEU A 129 -10.49 11.64 1.13
C LEU A 129 -11.13 10.53 0.30
N ASP A 130 -12.35 10.78 -0.16
CA ASP A 130 -13.06 9.89 -1.07
C ASP A 130 -12.52 10.06 -2.49
N ILE A 131 -11.45 9.31 -2.80
CA ILE A 131 -10.88 9.26 -4.15
C ILE A 131 -11.68 8.21 -4.96
N PRO A 132 -12.22 8.57 -6.14
CA PRO A 132 -12.99 7.65 -6.97
C PRO A 132 -12.13 6.47 -7.43
N ASP A 133 -12.78 5.38 -7.84
CA ASP A 133 -12.12 4.27 -8.50
C ASP A 133 -11.39 4.75 -9.77
N VAL A 134 -10.12 4.38 -9.91
CA VAL A 134 -9.24 4.76 -11.02
C VAL A 134 -8.92 3.55 -11.88
N GLU A 135 -8.66 3.74 -13.17
CA GLU A 135 -8.27 2.62 -14.04
C GLU A 135 -6.81 2.18 -13.80
N TYR A 136 -5.94 3.13 -13.43
CA TYR A 136 -4.52 2.87 -13.23
C TYR A 136 -3.98 3.51 -11.95
N VAL A 137 -3.17 2.74 -11.22
CA VAL A 137 -2.35 3.22 -10.12
C VAL A 137 -0.88 3.11 -10.52
N LEU A 138 -0.13 4.21 -10.35
CA LEU A 138 1.31 4.24 -10.55
C LEU A 138 2.00 4.56 -9.22
N ASN A 139 2.69 3.59 -8.63
CA ASN A 139 3.54 3.84 -7.48
C ASN A 139 4.91 4.33 -7.98
N TYR A 140 5.08 5.65 -8.04
CA TYR A 140 6.34 6.28 -8.44
C TYR A 140 7.44 6.08 -7.39
N SER A 141 7.04 6.07 -6.12
CA SER A 141 7.90 5.72 -4.98
C SER A 141 7.24 4.58 -4.22
N PHE A 142 7.99 3.55 -3.85
CA PHE A 142 7.46 2.47 -3.03
C PHE A 142 7.03 3.00 -1.65
N PRO A 143 5.91 2.52 -1.08
CA PRO A 143 5.45 2.96 0.24
C PRO A 143 6.36 2.45 1.36
N LEU A 144 6.20 3.03 2.56
CA LEU A 144 6.99 2.66 3.74
C LEU A 144 6.64 1.27 4.28
N THR A 145 5.45 0.77 3.98
CA THR A 145 4.93 -0.51 4.49
C THR A 145 4.21 -1.28 3.39
N ILE A 146 4.19 -2.62 3.50
CA ILE A 146 3.45 -3.46 2.55
C ILE A 146 1.93 -3.27 2.70
N GLU A 147 1.46 -2.92 3.90
CA GLU A 147 0.08 -2.58 4.16
C GLU A 147 -0.35 -1.33 3.38
N ASP A 148 0.50 -0.29 3.36
CA ASP A 148 0.27 0.90 2.54
C ASP A 148 0.29 0.57 1.04
N TYR A 149 1.15 -0.36 0.59
CA TYR A 149 1.15 -0.84 -0.79
C TYR A 149 -0.20 -1.42 -1.19
N VAL A 150 -0.76 -2.32 -0.38
CA VAL A 150 -2.09 -2.91 -0.62
C VAL A 150 -3.18 -1.83 -0.66
N HIS A 151 -3.13 -0.84 0.22
CA HIS A 151 -4.09 0.27 0.22
C HIS A 151 -3.98 1.18 -1.01
N ARG A 152 -2.76 1.40 -1.54
CA ARG A 152 -2.50 2.18 -2.75
C ARG A 152 -3.05 1.46 -3.98
N ILE A 153 -2.72 0.19 -4.18
CA ILE A 153 -3.20 -0.58 -5.34
C ILE A 153 -4.70 -0.84 -5.28
N GLY A 154 -5.29 -0.90 -4.07
CA GLY A 154 -6.73 -0.98 -3.86
C GLY A 154 -7.52 0.29 -4.22
N ARG A 155 -6.89 1.30 -4.83
CA ARG A 155 -7.57 2.45 -5.45
C ARG A 155 -8.10 2.13 -6.85
N THR A 156 -7.63 1.03 -7.45
CA THR A 156 -8.14 0.49 -8.71
C THR A 156 -8.76 -0.89 -8.50
N GLY A 157 -9.45 -1.41 -9.51
CA GLY A 157 -10.04 -2.75 -9.49
C GLY A 157 -11.22 -2.92 -8.52
N ARG A 158 -11.98 -1.84 -8.26
CA ARG A 158 -13.17 -1.88 -7.40
C ARG A 158 -14.43 -2.25 -8.18
N GLY A 159 -15.44 -2.77 -7.46
CA GLY A 159 -16.78 -3.01 -8.02
C GLY A 159 -16.81 -3.99 -9.20
N GLY A 160 -15.91 -5.00 -9.20
CA GLY A 160 -15.81 -6.01 -10.27
C GLY A 160 -15.04 -5.54 -11.51
N LYS A 161 -14.56 -4.30 -11.55
CA LYS A 161 -13.69 -3.82 -12.62
C LYS A 161 -12.28 -4.38 -12.45
N LYS A 162 -11.55 -4.51 -13.56
CA LYS A 162 -10.12 -4.80 -13.56
C LYS A 162 -9.33 -3.50 -13.44
N GLY A 163 -8.23 -3.56 -12.71
CA GLY A 163 -7.32 -2.45 -12.50
C GLY A 163 -5.87 -2.83 -12.77
N ILE A 164 -5.01 -1.86 -13.09
CA ILE A 164 -3.57 -2.09 -13.22
C ILE A 164 -2.83 -1.21 -12.21
N ALA A 165 -1.98 -1.82 -11.41
CA ALA A 165 -1.05 -1.15 -10.51
C ALA A 165 0.39 -1.39 -10.99
N HIS A 166 1.05 -0.33 -11.49
CA HIS A 166 2.46 -0.38 -11.89
C HIS A 166 3.32 0.26 -10.80
N THR A 167 4.36 -0.43 -10.36
CA THR A 167 5.16 -0.03 -9.21
C THR A 167 6.62 0.03 -9.55
N PHE A 168 7.24 1.18 -9.28
CA PHE A 168 8.68 1.33 -9.27
C PHE A 168 9.24 0.84 -7.95
N PHE A 169 10.25 -0.01 -8.04
CA PHE A 169 10.99 -0.52 -6.91
C PHE A 169 12.47 -0.16 -7.11
N THR A 170 13.11 0.44 -6.11
CA THR A 170 14.52 0.85 -6.21
C THR A 170 15.37 0.17 -5.15
N ALA A 171 16.69 0.35 -5.22
CA ALA A 171 17.61 -0.25 -4.25
C ALA A 171 17.34 0.20 -2.80
N ASN A 172 16.75 1.40 -2.62
CA ASN A 172 16.36 1.93 -1.32
C ASN A 172 15.21 1.14 -0.68
N ASP A 173 14.40 0.48 -1.50
CA ASP A 173 13.22 -0.27 -1.07
C ASP A 173 13.56 -1.72 -0.67
N LYS A 174 14.83 -2.12 -0.83
CA LYS A 174 15.36 -3.47 -0.51
C LYS A 174 14.80 -4.08 0.79
N PRO A 175 14.67 -3.36 1.93
CA PRO A 175 14.12 -3.93 3.15
C PRO A 175 12.70 -4.50 3.04
N ARG A 176 11.95 -4.14 1.99
CA ARG A 176 10.58 -4.58 1.72
C ARG A 176 10.47 -5.64 0.62
N ALA A 177 11.59 -5.99 -0.04
CA ALA A 177 11.57 -6.91 -1.18
C ALA A 177 10.97 -8.28 -0.82
N GLY A 178 11.32 -8.84 0.34
CA GLY A 178 10.77 -10.13 0.78
C GLY A 178 9.24 -10.09 0.99
N GLU A 179 8.72 -9.04 1.62
CA GLU A 179 7.28 -8.89 1.87
C GLU A 179 6.51 -8.73 0.55
N LEU A 180 7.05 -7.93 -0.37
CA LEU A 180 6.47 -7.73 -1.69
C LEU A 180 6.47 -9.02 -2.53
N VAL A 181 7.57 -9.78 -2.54
CA VAL A 181 7.65 -11.05 -3.28
C VAL A 181 6.62 -12.05 -2.77
N ASN A 182 6.42 -12.14 -1.45
CA ASN A 182 5.42 -13.03 -0.87
C ASN A 182 4.00 -12.62 -1.29
N LEU A 183 3.69 -11.32 -1.21
CA LEU A 183 2.39 -10.78 -1.64
C LEU A 183 2.10 -11.06 -3.12
N LEU A 184 3.09 -10.87 -4.00
CA LEU A 184 2.93 -11.13 -5.44
C LEU A 184 2.67 -12.61 -5.71
N ARG A 185 3.36 -13.52 -5.00
CA ARG A 185 3.13 -14.97 -5.13
C ARG A 185 1.75 -15.38 -4.64
N GLU A 186 1.31 -14.86 -3.50
CA GLU A 186 -0.02 -15.12 -2.95
C GLU A 186 -1.13 -14.66 -3.91
N SER A 187 -0.91 -13.52 -4.58
CA SER A 187 -1.86 -12.97 -5.55
C SER A 187 -1.70 -13.51 -6.98
N ASN A 188 -0.90 -14.56 -7.19
CA ASN A 188 -0.60 -15.18 -8.49
C ASN A 188 -0.12 -14.17 -9.56
N GLN A 189 0.70 -13.20 -9.15
CA GLN A 189 1.28 -12.19 -10.03
C GLN A 189 2.70 -12.57 -10.44
N GLU A 190 3.16 -12.04 -11.57
CA GLU A 190 4.53 -12.26 -12.03
C GLU A 190 5.52 -11.55 -11.10
N VAL A 191 6.50 -12.32 -10.60
CA VAL A 191 7.58 -11.78 -9.77
C VAL A 191 8.79 -11.47 -10.68
N PRO A 192 9.21 -10.20 -10.80
CA PRO A 192 10.38 -9.86 -11.61
C PRO A 192 11.65 -10.50 -11.06
N ASN A 193 12.47 -11.08 -11.94
CA ASN A 193 13.75 -11.67 -11.55
C ASN A 193 14.64 -10.65 -10.83
N ASP A 194 14.63 -9.38 -11.26
CA ASP A 194 15.40 -8.31 -10.63
C ASP A 194 14.96 -8.03 -9.19
N LEU A 195 13.69 -8.23 -8.86
CA LEU A 195 13.20 -8.06 -7.50
C LEU A 195 13.76 -9.16 -6.58
N THR A 196 13.83 -10.40 -7.08
CA THR A 196 14.37 -11.54 -6.30
C THR A 196 15.85 -11.38 -5.95
N LYS A 197 16.62 -10.63 -6.75
CA LYS A 197 18.04 -10.34 -6.49
C LYS A 197 18.28 -9.54 -5.20
N PHE A 198 17.29 -8.79 -4.72
CA PHE A 198 17.41 -8.06 -3.45
C PHE A 198 17.36 -8.96 -2.20
N GLY A 199 17.02 -10.23 -2.38
CA GLY A 199 16.85 -11.21 -1.32
C GLY A 199 15.38 -11.31 -0.89
N THR A 200 14.89 -12.54 -0.77
CA THR A 200 13.50 -12.83 -0.37
C THR A 200 13.31 -12.94 1.14
N HIS A 201 14.36 -12.64 1.92
CA HIS A 201 14.29 -12.75 3.37
C HIS A 201 13.41 -11.65 3.96
N VAL A 202 12.23 -12.02 4.42
CA VAL A 202 11.41 -11.16 5.28
C VAL A 202 12.07 -11.16 6.66
N LYS A 203 12.57 -10.00 7.09
CA LYS A 203 12.96 -9.84 8.51
C LYS A 203 11.69 -10.01 9.33
N LYS A 204 11.65 -11.03 10.18
CA LYS A 204 10.54 -11.25 11.11
C LYS A 204 10.34 -9.95 11.91
N LYS A 205 9.15 -9.35 11.89
CA LYS A 205 8.84 -8.15 12.70
C LYS A 205 9.07 -8.53 14.18
N GLU A 206 10.19 -8.09 14.74
CA GLU A 206 10.51 -8.35 16.15
C GLU A 206 9.49 -7.64 17.04
N HIS A 207 9.15 -8.28 18.16
CA HIS A 207 8.19 -7.70 19.09
C HIS A 207 8.79 -6.44 19.74
N LYS A 208 8.07 -5.31 19.70
CA LYS A 208 8.55 -4.00 20.20
C LYS A 208 9.16 -4.04 21.61
N LEU A 209 8.70 -4.93 22.48
CA LEU A 209 9.16 -5.07 23.87
C LEU A 209 10.15 -6.22 24.13
N TYR A 210 10.15 -7.26 23.29
CA TYR A 210 10.87 -8.52 23.58
C TYR A 210 11.83 -8.94 22.47
N GLY A 211 11.98 -8.14 21.41
CA GLY A 211 12.89 -8.40 20.30
C GLY A 211 12.65 -9.77 19.66
N ALA A 212 13.74 -10.47 19.35
CA ALA A 212 13.73 -11.82 18.80
C ALA A 212 13.24 -12.92 19.79
N PHE A 213 13.08 -12.62 21.08
CA PHE A 213 12.73 -13.59 22.12
C PHE A 213 11.23 -13.67 22.43
N ALA A 214 10.40 -12.99 21.64
CA ALA A 214 8.95 -13.05 21.82
C ALA A 214 8.46 -14.48 21.61
N LYS A 215 8.07 -15.15 22.70
CA LYS A 215 7.30 -16.39 22.63
C LYS A 215 5.95 -16.07 22.01
N ASN A 216 5.56 -16.80 20.97
CA ASN A 216 4.17 -16.82 20.51
C ASN A 216 3.35 -17.51 21.60
N ILE A 217 2.89 -16.73 22.57
CA ILE A 217 1.96 -17.20 23.59
C ILE A 217 0.59 -17.25 22.91
N ASP A 218 0.08 -18.45 22.71
CA ASP A 218 -1.31 -18.65 22.34
C ASP A 218 -2.18 -18.16 23.50
N VAL A 219 -2.81 -17.00 23.30
CA VAL A 219 -3.70 -16.34 24.28
C VAL A 219 -4.97 -17.15 24.54
N ASN A 220 -5.28 -18.15 23.71
CA ASN A 220 -6.39 -19.08 23.93
C ASN A 220 -6.00 -20.35 24.69
N LYS A 221 -4.72 -20.52 25.05
CA LYS A 221 -4.29 -21.68 25.82
C LYS A 221 -4.79 -21.54 27.26
N LYS A 222 -5.81 -22.32 27.63
CA LYS A 222 -6.31 -22.40 29.02
C LYS A 222 -5.17 -22.71 29.98
N ALA A 223 -5.07 -21.94 31.06
CA ALA A 223 -4.11 -22.17 32.13
C ALA A 223 -4.35 -23.56 32.74
N THR A 224 -3.36 -24.44 32.64
CA THR A 224 -3.34 -25.71 33.37
C THR A 224 -2.94 -25.42 34.82
N LYS A 225 -3.86 -25.68 35.76
CA LYS A 225 -3.57 -25.63 37.19
C LYS A 225 -2.59 -26.77 37.50
N ILE A 226 -1.36 -26.44 37.84
CA ILE A 226 -0.41 -27.40 38.40
C ILE A 226 -0.75 -27.50 39.89
N THR A 227 -1.31 -28.63 40.30
CA THR A 227 -1.38 -29.00 41.71
C THR A 227 -0.03 -29.57 42.09
N PHE A 228 0.63 -28.91 43.05
CA PHE A 228 1.76 -29.50 43.74
C PHE A 228 1.15 -30.36 44.83
N ASP A 229 1.23 -31.68 44.67
CA ASP A 229 0.97 -32.58 45.77
C ASP A 229 2.01 -32.25 46.84
N SER A 230 1.54 -31.89 48.03
CA SER A 230 2.40 -31.83 49.21
C SER A 230 2.82 -33.27 49.48
N ASP A 231 4.09 -33.57 49.24
CA ASP A 231 4.69 -34.81 49.71
C ASP A 231 4.51 -34.87 51.24
N ASP A 232 3.60 -35.73 51.67
CA ASP A 232 3.54 -36.25 53.04
C ASP A 232 4.80 -37.10 53.26
N GLU A 233 5.72 -36.61 54.10
CA GLU A 233 6.38 -37.32 55.22
C GLU A 233 7.38 -36.42 55.95
#